data_AF-J4VN82-F1
#
_entry.id   AF-J4VN82-F1
#
_cell.length_a   1.000
_cell.length_b   1.000
_cell.length_c   1.000
_cell.angle_alpha   90.00
_cell.angle_beta   90.00
_cell.angle_gamma   90.00
#
_symmetry.space_group_name_H-M   'P 1'
#
loop_
_entity.id
_entity.type
_entity.pdbx_description
1 polymer ?
#
loop_
_entity_poly.entity_id
_entity_poly.type
_entity_poly.pdbx_seq_one_letter_code
_entity_poly.pdbx_strand_id
1 'polypeptide(L)'
;MDAKLQEMADDGVLQGPSSATANFDPIDEEQSVPEKTVLPAPPMQVAALRPLEEVSTIEEYRERYFVPLRIREKTSFTMNAETLEILRSVLQDLHERVSMVSYIDNIIREHLRAHRELLNQASAKQRRKTTIPL
;
A
#
# COMPACT_ATOMS: atom_id res chain seq x y z
N MET A 1 5.45 12.13 -55.45
CA MET A 1 4.46 13.19 -55.59
C MET A 1 3.26 12.61 -56.32
N ASP A 2 2.24 12.27 -55.52
CA ASP A 2 0.83 12.52 -55.87
C ASP A 2 0.14 11.65 -56.93
N ALA A 3 -0.02 10.35 -56.67
CA ALA A 3 -0.94 9.54 -57.48
C ALA A 3 -1.66 8.39 -56.75
N LYS A 4 -1.72 8.39 -55.41
CA LYS A 4 -2.52 7.38 -54.67
C LYS A 4 -3.16 7.90 -53.38
N LEU A 5 -3.43 9.21 -53.32
CA LEU A 5 -4.03 9.88 -52.16
C LEU A 5 -5.32 10.65 -52.50
N GLN A 6 -5.99 10.36 -53.63
CA GLN A 6 -7.10 11.17 -54.13
C GLN A 6 -8.32 10.33 -54.56
N GLU A 7 -8.82 9.42 -53.72
CA GLU A 7 -10.07 8.72 -54.07
C GLU A 7 -10.84 8.16 -52.87
N MET A 8 -10.97 8.88 -51.75
CA MET A 8 -11.98 8.51 -50.73
C MET A 8 -12.61 9.72 -50.01
N ALA A 9 -12.45 10.95 -50.54
CA ALA A 9 -13.15 12.11 -50.03
C ALA A 9 -14.40 12.37 -50.90
N ASP A 10 -15.55 12.38 -50.24
CA ASP A 10 -16.82 12.97 -50.68
C ASP A 10 -17.61 12.28 -51.81
N ASP A 11 -18.70 11.60 -51.41
CA ASP A 11 -20.07 11.95 -51.83
C ASP A 11 -21.03 11.27 -50.81
N GLY A 12 -21.72 11.98 -49.91
CA GLY A 12 -23.02 12.62 -50.16
C GLY A 12 -24.14 11.54 -50.18
N VAL A 13 -25.29 11.56 -49.49
CA VAL A 13 -26.22 12.62 -49.06
C VAL A 13 -27.40 11.90 -48.32
N LEU A 14 -27.79 12.44 -47.15
CA LEU A 14 -29.15 12.55 -46.54
C LEU A 14 -30.03 11.33 -46.13
N GLN A 15 -30.34 11.35 -44.81
CA GLN A 15 -31.65 11.24 -44.12
C GLN A 15 -32.60 10.02 -44.34
N GLY A 16 -33.05 9.43 -43.22
CA GLY A 16 -34.07 8.34 -43.10
C GLY A 16 -35.53 8.79 -43.37
N PRO A 17 -36.61 8.20 -42.78
CA PRO A 17 -36.71 7.20 -41.70
C PRO A 17 -37.70 6.02 -42.01
N SER A 18 -37.93 5.15 -41.00
CA SER A 18 -38.99 4.10 -40.86
C SER A 18 -38.54 2.66 -41.12
N SER A 19 -38.95 1.64 -40.38
CA SER A 19 -39.64 1.50 -39.09
C SER A 19 -39.46 0.03 -38.65
N ALA A 20 -39.81 -0.27 -37.41
CA ALA A 20 -40.21 -1.57 -36.87
C ALA A 20 -39.18 -2.32 -36.01
N THR A 21 -39.76 -2.83 -34.91
CA THR A 21 -39.24 -3.71 -33.85
C THR A 21 -38.35 -3.01 -32.81
N ALA A 22 -38.93 -2.29 -31.85
CA ALA A 22 -39.71 -2.77 -30.69
C ALA A 22 -38.83 -3.24 -29.53
N ASN A 23 -39.06 -2.56 -28.41
CA ASN A 23 -38.88 -2.97 -27.02
C ASN A 23 -37.51 -2.72 -26.38
N PHE A 24 -37.33 -1.53 -25.83
CA PHE A 24 -36.88 -1.38 -24.44
C PHE A 24 -37.55 -0.13 -23.84
N ASP A 25 -38.41 -0.36 -22.85
CA ASP A 25 -39.24 0.64 -22.16
C ASP A 25 -38.35 1.55 -21.27
N PRO A 26 -38.68 2.85 -21.11
CA PRO A 26 -37.94 3.76 -20.25
C PRO A 26 -38.26 3.47 -18.77
N ILE A 27 -37.24 3.54 -17.91
CA ILE A 27 -37.43 3.41 -16.47
C ILE A 27 -38.09 4.70 -15.98
N ASP A 28 -39.37 4.64 -15.64
CA ASP A 28 -40.11 5.74 -15.06
C ASP A 28 -39.77 5.86 -13.56
N GLU A 29 -39.34 7.04 -13.14
CA GLU A 29 -39.19 7.41 -11.73
C GLU A 29 -40.56 7.76 -11.17
N GLU A 30 -41.18 6.90 -10.35
CA GLU A 30 -42.18 7.34 -9.37
C GLU A 30 -42.06 6.61 -8.02
N GLN A 31 -42.22 7.41 -6.98
CA GLN A 31 -41.97 7.16 -5.56
C GLN A 31 -42.90 6.11 -4.93
N SER A 32 -42.38 5.39 -3.94
CA SER A 32 -43.16 4.98 -2.76
C SER A 32 -42.22 4.63 -1.59
N VAL A 33 -42.16 5.52 -0.61
CA VAL A 33 -41.62 5.23 0.73
C VAL A 33 -42.74 4.59 1.56
N PRO A 34 -42.42 3.61 2.44
CA PRO A 34 -42.84 3.81 3.82
C PRO A 34 -41.75 3.49 4.86
N GLU A 35 -41.93 4.16 5.99
CA GLU A 35 -41.08 4.31 7.17
C GLU A 35 -40.82 3.04 8.00
N LYS A 36 -39.60 3.00 8.56
CA LYS A 36 -39.26 2.69 9.96
C LYS A 36 -39.40 1.24 10.46
N THR A 37 -38.24 0.57 10.61
CA THR A 37 -37.89 -0.15 11.85
C THR A 37 -36.39 -0.03 12.09
N VAL A 38 -36.06 0.75 13.12
CA VAL A 38 -34.71 0.90 13.68
C VAL A 38 -34.38 -0.36 14.47
N LEU A 39 -33.34 -1.09 14.07
CA LEU A 39 -32.63 -2.02 14.95
C LEU A 39 -31.21 -1.47 15.14
N PRO A 40 -30.70 -1.36 16.38
CA PRO A 40 -29.36 -0.84 16.61
C PRO A 40 -28.35 -1.89 16.16
N ALA A 41 -27.53 -1.56 15.17
CA ALA A 41 -26.31 -2.30 14.92
C ALA A 41 -25.47 -2.29 16.21
N PRO A 42 -24.89 -3.44 16.63
CA PRO A 42 -23.94 -3.42 17.74
C PRO A 42 -22.79 -2.48 17.36
N PRO A 43 -22.19 -1.74 18.32
CA PRO A 43 -20.98 -1.00 18.03
C PRO A 43 -19.91 -2.05 17.76
N MET A 44 -19.77 -2.42 16.48
CA MET A 44 -18.69 -3.26 16.02
C MET A 44 -17.47 -2.39 16.23
N GLN A 45 -16.78 -2.74 17.32
CA GLN A 45 -15.57 -2.17 17.84
C GLN A 45 -14.81 -1.50 16.70
N VAL A 46 -14.63 -0.18 16.81
CA VAL A 46 -13.51 0.50 16.17
C VAL A 46 -12.28 -0.31 16.56
N ALA A 47 -11.93 -1.28 15.72
CA ALA A 47 -10.67 -1.96 15.77
C ALA A 47 -9.70 -0.81 15.65
N ALA A 48 -9.12 -0.48 16.81
CA ALA A 48 -8.24 0.65 16.96
C ALA A 48 -7.38 0.67 15.72
N LEU A 49 -7.49 1.76 14.95
CA LEU A 49 -6.35 2.23 14.19
C LEU A 49 -5.27 2.33 15.25
N ARG A 50 -4.51 1.23 15.41
CA ARG A 50 -3.40 1.17 16.35
C ARG A 50 -2.62 2.43 16.02
N PRO A 51 -2.41 3.36 16.98
CA PRO A 51 -1.63 4.54 16.69
C PRO A 51 -0.36 4.03 16.04
N LEU A 52 -0.18 4.37 14.76
CA LEU A 52 0.98 3.96 14.00
C LEU A 52 2.12 4.77 14.61
N GLU A 53 2.70 4.16 15.64
CA GLU A 53 3.92 4.53 16.33
C GLU A 53 3.84 5.92 17.00
N GLU A 54 4.11 5.94 18.31
CA GLU A 54 4.36 7.17 19.05
C GLU A 54 5.31 8.04 18.24
N VAL A 55 4.94 9.30 18.01
CA VAL A 55 5.76 10.29 17.30
C VAL A 55 7.08 10.39 18.07
N SER A 56 8.07 9.61 17.63
CA SER A 56 9.38 9.55 18.24
C SER A 56 10.08 10.85 17.90
N THR A 57 10.66 11.51 18.89
CA THR A 57 11.55 12.65 18.63
C THR A 57 12.70 12.20 17.72
N ILE A 58 13.31 13.15 17.00
CA ILE A 58 14.47 12.79 16.16
C ILE A 58 15.60 12.20 17.02
N GLU A 59 15.74 12.65 18.26
CA GLU A 59 16.68 12.12 19.25
C GLU A 59 16.41 10.63 19.55
N GLU A 60 15.16 10.26 19.85
CA GLU A 60 14.80 8.86 20.07
C GLU A 60 15.03 8.00 18.83
N TYR A 61 14.76 8.55 17.63
CA TYR A 61 15.05 7.85 16.38
C TYR A 61 16.55 7.56 16.24
N ARG A 62 17.41 8.54 16.55
CA ARG A 62 18.87 8.37 16.50
C ARG A 62 19.33 7.27 17.46
N GLU A 63 18.83 7.29 18.69
CA GLU A 63 19.18 6.31 19.71
C GLU A 63 18.76 4.88 19.36
N ARG A 64 17.67 4.72 18.59
CA ARG A 64 17.20 3.40 18.15
C ARG A 64 17.90 2.92 16.88
N TYR A 65 18.06 3.79 15.88
CA TYR A 65 18.42 3.37 14.52
C TYR A 65 19.84 3.74 14.09
N PHE A 66 20.47 4.76 14.70
CA PHE A 66 21.83 5.19 14.38
C PHE A 66 22.85 4.73 15.42
N VAL A 67 22.69 3.50 15.90
CA VAL A 67 23.66 2.84 16.77
C VAL A 67 24.65 2.03 15.93
N PRO A 68 25.97 2.25 16.03
CA PRO A 68 26.96 1.42 15.35
C PRO A 68 26.92 -0.03 15.86
N LEU A 69 26.80 -1.00 14.94
CA LEU A 69 26.84 -2.42 15.27
C LEU A 69 28.10 -3.10 14.75
N ARG A 70 28.63 -4.04 15.56
CA ARG A 70 29.69 -4.97 15.13
C ARG A 70 29.07 -6.30 14.68
N ILE A 71 28.78 -6.41 13.39
CA ILE A 71 28.24 -7.64 12.81
C ILE A 71 29.40 -8.60 12.53
N ARG A 72 29.45 -9.68 13.32
CA ARG A 72 30.46 -10.75 13.23
C ARG A 72 30.21 -11.65 12.03
N GLU A 73 28.96 -12.10 11.88
CA GLU A 73 28.53 -12.99 10.81
C GLU A 73 27.72 -12.19 9.79
N LYS A 74 28.33 -11.89 8.64
CA LYS A 74 27.69 -11.13 7.57
C LYS A 74 27.10 -12.08 6.56
N THR A 75 25.85 -11.85 6.19
CA THR A 75 25.19 -12.51 5.07
C THR A 75 24.98 -11.50 3.94
N SER A 76 24.93 -11.99 2.70
CA SER A 76 24.58 -11.17 1.54
C SER A 76 23.09 -11.32 1.25
N PHE A 77 22.40 -10.22 1.02
CA PHE A 77 21.03 -10.21 0.53
C PHE A 77 20.86 -9.09 -0.49
N THR A 78 19.89 -9.24 -1.38
CA THR A 78 19.54 -8.25 -2.40
C THR A 78 18.40 -7.36 -1.92
N MET A 79 18.43 -6.08 -2.29
CA MET A 79 17.34 -5.14 -2.04
C MET A 79 17.10 -4.24 -3.26
N ASN A 80 15.95 -3.58 -3.30
CA ASN A 80 15.66 -2.59 -4.33
C ASN A 80 16.68 -1.43 -4.25
N ALA A 81 17.22 -1.04 -5.40
CA ALA A 81 18.17 0.06 -5.53
C ALA A 81 17.60 1.39 -5.03
N GLU A 82 16.34 1.68 -5.32
CA GLU A 82 15.63 2.88 -4.86
C GLU A 82 15.55 2.93 -3.34
N THR A 83 15.22 1.82 -2.69
CA THR A 83 15.21 1.73 -1.22
C THR A 83 16.60 2.00 -0.65
N LEU A 84 17.65 1.46 -1.26
CA LEU A 84 19.02 1.68 -0.82
C LEU A 84 19.45 3.15 -0.99
N GLU A 85 18.99 3.83 -2.05
CA GLU A 85 19.22 5.25 -2.25
C GLU A 85 18.53 6.10 -1.19
N ILE A 86 17.27 5.81 -0.87
CA ILE A 86 16.54 6.49 0.21
C ILE A 86 17.31 6.34 1.53
N LEU A 87 17.78 5.14 1.86
CA LEU A 87 18.55 4.89 3.09
C LEU A 87 19.87 5.68 3.11
N ARG A 88 20.53 5.87 1.96
CA ARG A 88 21.74 6.71 1.85
C ARG A 88 21.43 8.17 2.09
N SER A 89 20.38 8.69 1.45
CA SER A 89 19.93 10.07 1.60
C SER A 89 19.63 10.39 3.06
N VAL A 90 18.93 9.50 3.77
CA VAL A 90 18.63 9.71 5.20
C VAL A 90 19.90 9.90 6.03
N LEU A 91 20.92 9.05 5.87
CA LEU A 91 22.17 9.21 6.62
C LEU A 91 22.93 10.48 6.24
N GLN A 92 22.92 10.84 4.94
CA GLN A 92 23.60 12.02 4.44
C GLN A 92 22.94 13.31 4.94
N ASP A 93 21.62 13.41 4.82
CA ASP A 93 20.83 14.59 5.13
C ASP A 93 20.78 14.86 6.64
N LEU A 94 20.81 13.79 7.46
CA LEU A 94 20.87 13.89 8.92
C LEU A 94 22.31 13.98 9.45
N HIS A 95 23.32 13.94 8.56
CA HIS A 95 24.75 13.98 8.88
C HIS A 95 25.21 12.88 9.84
N GLU A 96 24.63 11.70 9.72
CA GLU A 96 24.90 10.57 10.60
C GLU A 96 26.04 9.71 10.08
N ARG A 97 26.97 9.38 10.99
CA ARG A 97 28.22 8.68 10.63
C ARG A 97 28.14 7.17 10.76
N VAL A 98 26.96 6.62 11.03
CA VAL A 98 26.78 5.18 11.10
C VAL A 98 26.94 4.52 9.74
N SER A 99 27.42 3.28 9.75
CA SER A 99 27.51 2.52 8.50
C SER A 99 26.12 2.18 7.98
N MET A 100 25.98 2.15 6.65
CA MET A 100 24.76 1.67 5.97
C MET A 100 24.30 0.32 6.51
N VAL A 101 25.25 -0.58 6.75
CA VAL A 101 24.96 -1.94 7.26
C VAL A 101 24.37 -1.88 8.67
N SER A 102 24.93 -1.05 9.56
CA SER A 102 24.41 -0.87 10.92
C SER A 102 22.99 -0.30 10.88
N TYR A 103 22.76 0.71 10.05
CA TYR A 103 21.45 1.35 9.95
C TYR A 103 20.37 0.38 9.47
N ILE A 104 20.65 -0.36 8.40
CA ILE A 104 19.74 -1.39 7.88
C ILE A 104 19.48 -2.49 8.92
N ASP A 105 20.53 -2.97 9.59
CA ASP A 105 20.40 -4.03 10.60
C ASP A 105 19.55 -3.56 11.79
N ASN A 106 19.71 -2.31 12.24
CA ASN A 106 18.87 -1.72 13.29
C ASN A 106 17.40 -1.64 12.86
N ILE A 107 17.12 -1.17 11.64
CA ILE A 107 15.74 -1.11 11.11
C ILE A 107 15.10 -2.50 11.13
N ILE A 108 15.81 -3.51 10.61
CA ILE A 108 15.28 -4.87 10.52
C ILE A 108 15.08 -5.45 11.93
N ARG A 109 16.03 -5.24 12.85
CA ARG A 109 15.89 -5.71 14.25
C ARG A 109 14.69 -5.09 14.93
N GLU A 110 14.51 -3.78 14.81
CA GLU A 110 13.41 -3.09 15.47
C GLU A 110 12.07 -3.49 14.85
N HIS A 111 11.99 -3.63 13.52
CA HIS A 111 10.81 -4.18 12.86
C HIS A 111 10.44 -5.57 13.43
N LEU A 112 11.42 -6.48 13.50
CA LEU A 112 11.21 -7.83 14.06
C LEU A 112 10.83 -7.79 15.53
N ARG A 113 11.39 -6.86 16.32
CA ARG A 113 11.08 -6.68 17.73
C ARG A 113 9.65 -6.18 17.94
N ALA A 114 9.27 -5.12 17.23
CA ALA A 114 7.95 -4.49 17.30
C ALA A 114 6.83 -5.45 16.86
N HIS A 115 7.10 -6.30 15.85
CA HIS A 115 6.12 -7.23 15.29
C HIS A 115 6.22 -8.65 15.85
N ARG A 116 7.12 -8.87 16.81
CA ARG A 116 7.44 -10.19 17.36
C ARG A 116 6.22 -11.00 17.77
N GLU A 117 5.32 -10.42 18.56
CA GLU A 117 4.15 -11.13 19.08
C GLU A 117 3.20 -11.53 17.94
N LEU A 118 2.93 -10.60 17.03
CA LEU A 118 2.10 -10.86 15.85
C LEU A 118 2.68 -11.99 14.99
N LEU A 119 3.99 -11.95 14.74
CA LEU A 119 4.69 -12.96 13.94
C LEU A 119 4.72 -14.32 14.64
N ASN A 120 4.96 -14.36 15.95
CA ASN A 120 4.97 -15.60 16.73
C ASN A 120 3.56 -16.22 16.83
N GLN A 121 2.51 -15.43 17.03
CA GLN A 121 1.13 -15.91 17.04
C GLN A 121 0.71 -16.48 15.68
N ALA A 122 1.04 -15.80 14.59
CA ALA A 122 0.77 -16.28 13.24
C ALA A 122 1.51 -17.60 12.95
N SER A 123 2.76 -17.72 13.43
CA SER A 123 3.59 -18.92 13.25
C SER A 123 3.10 -20.11 14.10
N ALA A 124 2.62 -19.88 15.32
CA ALA A 124 2.09 -20.92 16.20
C ALA A 124 0.87 -21.63 15.58
N LYS A 125 0.02 -20.88 14.85
CA LYS A 125 -1.12 -21.44 14.09
C LYS A 125 -0.66 -22.39 12.97
N GLN A 126 0.59 -22.26 12.50
CA GLN A 126 1.19 -23.12 11.46
C GLN A 126 2.05 -24.26 12.05
N ARG A 127 1.92 -24.56 13.35
CA ARG A 127 2.61 -25.65 14.08
C ARG A 127 4.14 -25.59 14.08
N ARG A 128 4.75 -24.46 13.73
CA ARG A 128 6.19 -24.24 13.95
C ARG A 128 6.36 -23.53 15.29
N LYS A 129 7.33 -24.01 16.09
CA LYS A 129 7.74 -23.38 17.35
C LYS A 129 8.07 -21.89 17.12
N THR A 130 8.10 -21.11 18.19
CA THR A 130 8.42 -19.68 18.24
C THR A 130 9.44 -19.25 17.18
N THR A 131 9.04 -18.37 16.26
CA THR A 131 9.87 -17.95 15.10
C THR A 131 10.93 -16.93 15.51
N ILE A 132 10.60 -16.05 16.46
CA ILE A 132 11.52 -15.04 17.01
C ILE A 132 11.71 -15.34 18.51
N PRO A 133 12.91 -15.76 18.94
CA PRO A 133 13.18 -16.20 20.32
C PRO A 133 13.14 -15.05 21.35
N LEU A 134 12.93 -15.40 22.63
CA LEU A 134 12.88 -14.49 23.81
C LEU A 134 14.20 -13.76 24.01
#